data_AF-A0A960DS48-F1
#
_entry.id   AF-A0A960DS48-F1
#
_cell.length_a   1.000
_cell.length_b   1.000
_cell.length_c   1.000
_cell.angle_alpha   90.00
_cell.angle_beta   90.00
_cell.angle_gamma   90.00
#
_symmetry.space_group_name_H-M   'P 1'
#
loop_
_entity.id
_entity.type
_entity.pdbx_description
1 polymer ?
#
loop_
_entity_poly.entity_id
_entity_poly.type
_entity_poly.pdbx_seq_one_letter_code
_entity_poly.pdbx_strand_id
1 'polypeptide(L)'
;PSQSSSQGSLLATFATQAAGSVVEVRAADGTVVLTVTPSRQFASIALSTPALQDGVTYEIVVNGTVVASTTTADAVSQSGPGGGQGGPGGNRPQP
;
A
#
# COMPACT_ATOMS: atom_id res chain seq x y z
N PRO A 1 -10.75 -24.84 -10.51
CA PRO A 1 -10.73 -23.51 -9.85
C PRO A 1 -9.36 -22.82 -10.03
N SER A 2 -9.21 -21.95 -11.02
CA SER A 2 -7.98 -21.18 -11.24
C SER A 2 -7.99 -19.92 -10.36
N GLN A 3 -7.60 -20.07 -9.09
CA GLN A 3 -7.55 -19.00 -8.10
C GLN A 3 -6.29 -18.13 -8.20
N SER A 4 -6.03 -17.52 -9.36
CA SER A 4 -4.94 -16.54 -9.47
C SER A 4 -5.49 -15.21 -9.94
N SER A 5 -6.26 -14.54 -9.09
CA SER A 5 -6.42 -13.10 -9.23
C SER A 5 -5.08 -12.48 -8.82
N SER A 6 -4.15 -12.35 -9.76
CA SER A 6 -2.85 -11.66 -9.56
C SER A 6 -3.02 -10.14 -9.41
N GLN A 7 -4.20 -9.67 -8.95
CA GLN A 7 -4.43 -8.26 -8.68
C GLN A 7 -3.70 -7.90 -7.39
N GLY A 8 -2.56 -7.22 -7.51
CA GLY A 8 -1.88 -6.61 -6.38
C GLY A 8 -2.80 -5.64 -5.64
N SER A 9 -2.56 -5.45 -4.36
CA SER A 9 -3.32 -4.51 -3.51
C SER A 9 -2.42 -3.50 -2.84
N LEU A 10 -2.91 -2.28 -2.73
CA LEU A 10 -2.22 -1.16 -2.13
C LEU A 10 -3.20 -0.43 -1.21
N LEU A 11 -2.77 -0.18 0.02
CA LEU A 11 -3.49 0.65 0.98
C LEU A 11 -2.53 1.70 1.49
N ALA A 12 -2.93 2.96 1.41
CA ALA A 12 -2.19 4.07 1.99
C ALA A 12 -3.12 4.99 2.76
N THR A 13 -2.60 5.53 3.85
CA THR A 13 -3.28 6.50 4.71
C THR A 13 -2.37 7.71 4.88
N PHE A 14 -2.92 8.91 4.76
CA PHE A 14 -2.19 10.18 4.77
C PHE A 14 -3.09 11.29 5.33
N ALA A 15 -2.56 12.50 5.48
CA ALA A 15 -3.33 13.65 5.96
C ALA A 15 -4.54 13.93 5.05
N THR A 16 -5.65 14.42 5.61
CA THR A 16 -6.87 14.70 4.85
C THR A 16 -6.58 15.63 3.66
N GLN A 17 -6.97 15.17 2.48
CA GLN A 17 -6.87 15.90 1.21
C GLN A 17 -8.24 16.46 0.81
N ALA A 18 -8.23 17.57 0.08
CA ALA A 18 -9.44 18.24 -0.38
C ALA A 18 -10.15 17.44 -1.50
N ALA A 19 -11.48 17.55 -1.55
CA ALA A 19 -12.26 17.11 -2.70
C ALA A 19 -11.80 17.83 -3.99
N GLY A 20 -11.85 17.15 -5.12
CA GLY A 20 -11.41 17.68 -6.41
C GLY A 20 -9.89 17.66 -6.62
N SER A 21 -9.11 17.17 -5.65
CA SER A 21 -7.66 17.01 -5.83
C SER A 21 -7.35 15.90 -6.83
N VAL A 22 -6.41 16.13 -7.73
CA VAL A 22 -5.94 15.10 -8.67
C VAL A 22 -4.99 14.19 -7.92
N VAL A 23 -5.34 12.91 -7.85
CA VAL A 23 -4.56 11.85 -7.22
C VAL A 23 -3.95 10.99 -8.31
N GLU A 24 -2.65 10.78 -8.25
CA GLU A 24 -1.92 9.87 -9.13
C GLU A 24 -1.17 8.85 -8.30
N VAL A 25 -1.26 7.57 -8.68
CA VAL A 25 -0.44 6.50 -8.13
C VAL A 25 0.66 6.20 -9.13
N ARG A 26 1.91 6.47 -8.76
CA ARG A 26 3.07 6.39 -9.64
C ARG A 26 4.04 5.32 -9.16
N ALA A 27 4.53 4.49 -10.05
CA ALA A 27 5.62 3.56 -9.76
C ALA A 27 6.97 4.30 -9.67
N ALA A 28 7.96 3.65 -9.06
CA ALA A 28 9.31 4.20 -8.92
C ALA A 28 10.02 4.50 -10.26
N ASP A 29 9.61 3.84 -11.35
CA ASP A 29 10.10 4.09 -12.72
C ASP A 29 9.47 5.34 -13.36
N GLY A 30 8.50 5.95 -12.68
CA GLY A 30 7.76 7.11 -13.14
C GLY A 30 6.47 6.79 -13.89
N THR A 31 6.08 5.53 -14.02
CA THR A 31 4.84 5.08 -14.66
C THR A 31 3.62 5.42 -13.79
N VAL A 32 2.61 6.08 -14.36
CA VAL A 32 1.33 6.34 -13.66
C VAL A 32 0.40 5.14 -13.85
N VAL A 33 0.04 4.49 -12.74
CA VAL A 33 -0.84 3.31 -12.72
C VAL A 33 -2.31 3.69 -12.59
N LEU A 34 -2.59 4.78 -11.87
CA LEU A 34 -3.94 5.28 -11.66
C LEU A 34 -3.93 6.80 -11.57
N THR A 35 -4.93 7.43 -12.18
CA THR A 35 -5.27 8.84 -11.96
C THR A 35 -6.75 8.93 -11.57
N VAL A 36 -7.06 9.59 -10.46
CA VAL A 36 -8.43 9.76 -9.97
C VAL A 36 -8.62 11.15 -9.37
N THR A 37 -9.85 11.68 -9.45
CA THR A 37 -10.21 12.95 -8.83
C THR A 37 -11.38 12.72 -7.87
N PRO A 38 -11.12 12.50 -6.57
CA PRO A 38 -12.17 12.21 -5.60
C PRO A 38 -13.14 13.37 -5.45
N SER A 39 -14.46 13.11 -5.43
CA SER A 39 -15.49 14.15 -5.26
C SER A 39 -15.73 14.56 -3.80
N ARG A 40 -15.05 13.91 -2.86
CA ARG A 40 -15.14 14.15 -1.41
C ARG A 40 -13.73 14.20 -0.82
N GLN A 41 -13.62 14.81 0.37
CA GLN A 41 -12.39 14.76 1.15
C GLN A 41 -12.04 13.30 1.48
N PHE A 42 -10.74 12.99 1.50
CA PHE A 42 -10.23 11.65 1.69
C PHE A 42 -8.92 11.69 2.47
N ALA A 43 -8.65 10.64 3.24
CA ALA A 43 -7.41 10.49 4.00
C ALA A 43 -6.76 9.11 3.78
N SER A 44 -7.36 8.30 2.90
CA SER A 44 -6.83 6.99 2.54
C SER A 44 -7.23 6.62 1.11
N ILE A 45 -6.41 5.78 0.49
CA ILE A 45 -6.67 5.18 -0.82
C ILE A 45 -6.42 3.69 -0.70
N ALA A 46 -7.38 2.91 -1.21
CA ALA A 46 -7.22 1.49 -1.46
C ALA A 46 -7.29 1.27 -2.97
N LEU A 47 -6.28 0.61 -3.54
CA LEU A 47 -6.18 0.29 -4.95
C LEU A 47 -5.94 -1.21 -5.09
N SER A 48 -6.72 -1.89 -5.92
CA SER A 48 -6.45 -3.25 -6.35
C SER A 48 -6.60 -3.33 -7.86
N THR A 49 -5.52 -3.69 -8.55
CA THR A 49 -5.46 -3.73 -10.01
C THR A 49 -4.37 -4.71 -10.44
N PRO A 50 -4.55 -5.46 -11.55
CA PRO A 50 -3.50 -6.33 -12.08
C PRO A 50 -2.28 -5.55 -12.60
N ALA A 51 -2.37 -4.22 -12.71
CA ALA A 51 -1.23 -3.36 -13.06
C ALA A 51 -0.25 -3.14 -11.89
N LEU A 52 -0.65 -3.47 -10.66
CA LEU A 52 0.26 -3.46 -9.51
C LEU A 52 1.15 -4.69 -9.55
N GLN A 53 2.44 -4.48 -9.32
CA GLN A 53 3.45 -5.53 -9.26
C GLN A 53 3.88 -5.75 -7.80
N ASP A 54 4.06 -7.01 -7.43
CA ASP A 54 4.46 -7.39 -6.07
C ASP A 54 5.88 -6.90 -5.77
N GLY A 55 6.07 -6.38 -4.56
CA GLY A 55 7.36 -5.83 -4.14
C GLY A 55 7.74 -4.48 -4.78
N VAL A 56 6.89 -3.89 -5.63
CA VAL A 56 7.12 -2.55 -6.19
C VAL A 56 6.57 -1.46 -5.27
N THR A 57 7.37 -0.42 -5.06
CA THR A 57 6.97 0.79 -4.33
C THR A 57 6.28 1.78 -5.26
N TYR A 58 5.16 2.30 -4.79
CA TYR A 58 4.35 3.31 -5.45
C TYR A 58 4.24 4.56 -4.60
N GLU A 59 4.28 5.70 -5.25
CA GLU A 59 4.08 7.02 -4.68
C GLU A 59 2.67 7.50 -4.96
N ILE A 60 2.04 8.09 -3.95
CA ILE A 60 0.75 8.76 -4.08
C ILE A 60 1.03 10.24 -4.18
N VAL A 61 0.73 10.77 -5.36
CA VAL A 61 0.90 12.17 -5.70
C VAL A 61 -0.47 12.82 -5.68
N VAL A 62 -0.61 13.92 -4.94
CA VAL A 62 -1.84 14.72 -4.88
C VAL A 62 -1.51 16.13 -5.35
N ASN A 63 -2.16 16.59 -6.42
CA ASN A 63 -1.89 17.87 -7.08
C ASN A 63 -0.38 18.11 -7.34
N GLY A 64 0.35 17.08 -7.75
CA GLY A 64 1.79 17.14 -8.03
C GLY A 64 2.71 17.02 -6.80
N THR A 65 2.17 16.83 -5.59
CA THR A 65 2.97 16.63 -4.37
C THR A 65 2.89 15.20 -3.88
N VAL A 66 4.02 14.56 -3.60
CA VAL A 66 4.04 13.23 -2.96
C VAL A 66 3.53 13.34 -1.53
N VAL A 67 2.42 12.70 -1.21
CA VAL A 67 1.82 12.70 0.14
C VAL A 67 2.06 11.40 0.90
N ALA A 68 2.32 10.31 0.18
CA ALA A 68 2.61 8.99 0.75
C ALA A 68 3.37 8.13 -0.25
N SER A 69 4.06 7.11 0.25
CA SER A 69 4.66 6.03 -0.53
C SER A 69 4.34 4.70 0.12
N THR A 70 3.95 3.71 -0.65
CA THR A 70 3.66 2.36 -0.14
C THR A 70 4.05 1.32 -1.17
N THR A 71 4.51 0.17 -0.68
CA THR A 71 4.79 -0.99 -1.52
C THR A 71 3.53 -1.81 -1.65
N THR A 72 3.34 -2.50 -2.79
CA THR A 72 2.31 -3.54 -2.91
C THR A 72 2.57 -4.56 -1.80
N ALA A 73 1.78 -4.50 -0.75
CA ALA A 73 1.79 -5.49 0.29
C ALA A 73 0.76 -6.52 -0.13
N ASP A 74 1.21 -7.74 -0.44
CA ASP A 74 0.37 -8.92 -0.44
C ASP A 74 -0.54 -8.86 0.78
N ALA A 75 -1.82 -8.58 0.55
CA ALA A 75 -2.92 -8.57 1.51
C ALA A 75 -2.58 -8.00 2.91
N VAL A 76 -3.02 -6.77 3.19
CA VAL A 76 -3.40 -6.26 4.52
C VAL A 76 -3.06 -7.23 5.67
N SER A 77 -1.78 -7.30 6.07
CA SER A 77 -1.44 -7.75 7.40
C SER A 77 -1.55 -6.49 8.25
N GLN A 78 -2.77 -6.25 8.73
CA GLN A 78 -2.99 -5.40 9.90
C GLN A 78 -2.15 -5.99 11.04
N SER A 79 -0.88 -5.61 11.14
CA SER A 79 -0.16 -5.61 12.40
C SER A 79 -0.73 -4.47 13.23
N GLY A 80 -1.90 -4.74 13.82
CA GLY A 80 -2.29 -4.05 15.04
C GLY A 80 -1.17 -4.21 16.08
N PRO A 81 -0.97 -3.25 16.99
CA PRO A 81 0.05 -3.37 18.03
C PRO A 81 -0.32 -4.51 18.98
N GLY A 82 0.19 -5.71 18.71
CA GLY A 82 -0.24 -6.91 19.40
C GLY A 82 0.63 -8.13 19.07
N GLY A 83 1.83 -8.16 19.65
CA GLY A 83 2.54 -9.38 20.03
C GLY A 83 3.06 -10.25 18.88
N GLY A 84 4.29 -9.99 18.43
CA GLY A 84 4.93 -10.82 17.41
C GLY A 84 6.43 -10.65 17.32
N GLN A 85 7.14 -10.66 18.45
CA GLN A 85 8.60 -10.79 18.44
C GLN A 85 9.02 -11.80 19.51
N GLY A 86 8.75 -13.07 19.24
CA GLY A 86 9.33 -14.22 19.94
C GLY A 86 9.97 -15.09 18.88
N GLY A 87 11.28 -14.90 18.67
CA GLY A 87 12.05 -15.52 17.60
C GLY A 87 12.16 -17.05 17.68
N PRO A 88 12.65 -17.68 16.60
CA PRO A 88 12.78 -19.13 16.47
C PRO A 88 13.78 -19.69 17.46
N GLY A 89 13.46 -20.88 17.98
CA GLY A 89 14.11 -21.49 19.13
C GLY A 89 15.59 -21.83 18.98
N GLY A 90 16.19 -22.16 20.13
CA GLY A 90 17.51 -22.78 20.21
C GLY A 90 18.33 -22.31 21.40
N ASN A 91 18.03 -22.79 22.60
CA ASN A 91 19.01 -23.47 23.46
C ASN A 91 18.39 -23.81 24.82
N ARG A 92 18.42 -25.09 25.13
CA ARG A 92 18.21 -25.67 26.46
C ARG A 92 19.60 -25.72 27.12
N PRO A 93 19.86 -25.01 28.23
CA PRO A 93 20.99 -25.34 29.10
C PRO A 93 20.46 -26.16 30.28
N GLN A 94 20.96 -27.38 30.39
CA GLN A 94 21.16 -28.08 31.66
C GLN A 94 22.66 -27.87 31.99
N PRO A 95 23.09 -27.78 33.26
CA PRO A 95 22.61 -28.49 34.44
C PRO A 95 22.03 -27.61 35.56
#